data_AF-A0A6V7IZS7-F1
#
_entry.id   AF-A0A6V7IZS7-F1
#
_cell.length_a   1.000
_cell.length_b   1.000
_cell.length_c   1.000
_cell.angle_alpha   90.00
_cell.angle_beta   90.00
_cell.angle_gamma   90.00
#
_symmetry.space_group_name_H-M   'P 1'
#
loop_
_entity.id
_entity.type
_entity.pdbx_description
1 polymer ?
#
loop_
_entity_poly.entity_id
_entity_poly.type
_entity_poly.pdbx_seq_one_letter_code
_entity_poly.pdbx_strand_id
1 'polypeptide(L)' 'LPIAWTEAKRRGISLQQLAKWISTNPASLSGFNKRKGAVEAGYDADFVVWNPEEVIT' A
#
# COMPACT_ATOMS: atom_id res chain seq x y z
N LEU A 1 -4.57 -5.48 -5.36
CA LEU A 1 -4.61 -4.04 -5.02
C LEU A 1 -6.00 -3.42 -5.25
N PRO A 2 -6.60 -3.46 -6.46
CA PRO A 2 -7.87 -2.76 -6.73
C PRO A 2 -9.06 -3.21 -5.86
N ILE A 3 -9.24 -4.53 -5.68
CA ILE A 3 -10.30 -5.09 -4.82
C ILE A 3 -10.08 -4.68 -3.35
N ALA A 4 -8.83 -4.76 -2.87
CA ALA A 4 -8.50 -4.38 -1.50
C ALA A 4 -8.76 -2.90 -1.23
N TRP A 5 -8.45 -2.01 -2.19
CA TRP A 5 -8.81 -0.60 -2.10
C TRP A 5 -10.33 -0.39 -2.10
N THR A 6 -11.04 -0.99 -3.04
CA THR A 6 -12.50 -0.89 -3.15
C THR A 6 -13.17 -1.24 -1.82
N GLU A 7 -12.78 -2.37 -1.23
CA GLU A 7 -13.30 -2.83 0.06
C GLU A 7 -12.86 -1.96 1.24
N ALA A 8 -11.61 -1.49 1.25
CA ALA A 8 -11.11 -0.58 2.27
C ALA A 8 -11.86 0.75 2.26
N LYS A 9 -12.03 1.37 1.09
CA LYS A 9 -12.79 2.61 0.90
C LYS A 9 -14.23 2.44 1.39
N ARG A 10 -14.90 1.35 1.00
CA ARG A 10 -16.27 1.01 1.44
C ARG A 10 -16.40 0.92 2.97
N ARG A 11 -15.35 0.48 3.66
CA ARG A 11 -15.31 0.31 5.12
C ARG A 11 -14.73 1.50 5.87
N GLY A 12 -14.41 2.60 5.18
CA GLY A 12 -13.79 3.78 5.79
C GLY A 12 -12.34 3.57 6.25
N ILE A 13 -11.64 2.57 5.72
CA ILE A 13 -10.23 2.31 6.01
C ILE A 13 -9.38 3.28 5.19
N SER A 14 -8.44 3.97 5.84
CA SER A 14 -7.60 4.95 5.17
C SER A 14 -6.57 4.28 4.25
N LEU A 15 -6.09 5.04 3.26
CA LEU A 15 -5.01 4.59 2.38
C LEU A 15 -3.74 4.24 3.17
N GLN A 16 -3.43 4.99 4.23
CA GLN A 16 -2.26 4.75 5.09
C GLN A 16 -2.39 3.43 5.85
N GLN A 17 -3.58 3.11 6.36
CA GLN A 17 -3.84 1.81 7.00
C GLN A 17 -3.66 0.67 6.00
N LEU A 18 -4.25 0.81 4.81
CA LEU A 18 -4.13 -0.20 3.77
C LEU A 18 -2.67 -0.38 3.31
N ALA A 19 -1.94 0.71 3.07
CA ALA A 19 -0.53 0.69 2.68
C ALA A 19 0.35 0.01 3.74
N LYS A 20 0.06 0.25 5.03
CA LYS A 20 0.74 -0.46 6.12
C LYS A 20 0.52 -1.97 6.04
N TRP A 21 -0.71 -2.42 5.75
CA TRP A 21 -1.03 -3.85 5.67
C TRP A 21 -0.42 -4.55 4.47
N ILE A 22 -0.36 -3.89 3.32
CA ILE A 22 0.01 -4.55 2.05
C ILE A 22 1.39 -4.18 1.52
N SER A 23 2.09 -3.25 2.17
CA SER A 23 3.44 -2.81 1.77
C SER A 23 4.41 -2.80 2.96
N THR A 24 4.20 -1.92 3.95
CA THR A 24 5.15 -1.74 5.06
C THR A 24 5.29 -3.00 5.94
N ASN A 25 4.19 -3.60 6.39
CA ASN A 25 4.23 -4.78 7.25
C ASN A 25 4.79 -6.02 6.51
N PRO A 26 4.38 -6.35 5.27
CA PRO A 26 5.00 -7.43 4.51
C PRO A 26 6.50 -7.24 4.29
N ALA A 27 6.95 -6.03 3.99
CA ALA A 27 8.38 -5.75 3.86
C ALA A 27 9.14 -6.02 5.17
N SER A 28 8.57 -5.66 6.32
CA SER A 28 9.15 -5.98 7.63
C SER A 28 9.13 -7.48 7.92
N LEU A 29 8.01 -8.15 7.66
CA LEU A 29 7.84 -9.58 7.92
C LEU A 29 8.82 -10.43 7.10
N SER A 30 9.06 -10.04 5.85
CA SER A 30 9.96 -10.75 4.93
C SER A 30 11.41 -10.28 4.98
N GLY A 31 11.77 -9.35 5.88
CA GLY A 31 13.15 -8.86 6.04
C GLY A 31 13.62 -7.86 4.96
N PHE A 32 12.70 -7.26 4.19
CA PHE A 32 12.98 -6.27 3.15
C PHE A 32 12.74 -4.81 3.58
N ASN A 33 12.44 -4.53 4.85
CA ASN A 33 12.12 -3.18 5.37
C ASN A 33 13.23 -2.14 5.22
N LYS A 34 14.45 -2.51 4.81
CA LYS A 34 15.52 -1.56 4.48
C LYS A 34 15.53 -1.13 3.01
N ARG A 35 14.68 -1.73 2.16
CA ARG A 35 14.64 -1.46 0.71
C ARG A 35 13.23 -1.40 0.12
N LYS A 36 12.23 -2.02 0.74
CA LYS A 36 10.82 -2.05 0.29
C LYS A 36 9.91 -1.54 1.41
N GLY A 37 8.70 -1.13 1.05
CA GLY A 37 7.63 -0.83 2.01
C GLY A 37 7.53 0.64 2.46
N ALA A 38 8.34 1.54 1.88
CA ALA A 38 8.31 2.98 2.12
C ALA A 38 8.66 3.75 0.85
N VAL A 39 8.17 4.99 0.76
CA VAL A 39 8.56 5.96 -0.28
C VAL A 39 9.54 6.94 0.37
N GLU A 40 10.82 6.56 0.36
CA GLU A 40 11.90 7.29 1.03
C GLU A 40 13.21 7.12 0.25
N ALA A 41 14.12 8.09 0.36
CA ALA A 41 15.44 7.98 -0.26
C ALA A 41 16.19 6.74 0.23
N GLY A 42 16.84 6.02 -0.70
CA GLY A 42 17.57 4.79 -0.40
C GLY A 42 16.72 3.51 -0.47
N TYR A 43 15.39 3.62 -0.63
CA TYR A 43 14.52 2.49 -0.94
C TYR A 43 14.44 2.27 -2.45
N ASP A 44 14.05 1.06 -2.86
CA ASP A 44 13.77 0.77 -4.26
C ASP A 44 12.58 1.62 -4.73
N ALA A 45 12.62 2.07 -5.98
CA ALA A 45 11.62 2.94 -6.59
C ALA A 45 10.30 2.22 -6.96
N ASP A 46 9.78 1.41 -6.04
CA ASP A 46 8.54 0.66 -6.18
C ASP A 46 7.37 1.50 -5.64
N PHE A 47 6.72 2.25 -6.51
CA PHE A 47 5.54 3.04 -6.15
C PHE A 47 4.44 2.89 -7.20
N VAL A 48 3.21 3.18 -6.77
CA VAL A 48 2.01 3.14 -7.60
C VAL A 48 1.42 4.54 -7.64
N VAL A 49 1.22 5.07 -8.85
CA VAL A 49 0.35 6.22 -9.08
C VAL A 49 -1.08 5.70 -9.15
N TRP A 50 -1.98 6.28 -8.39
CA TRP A 50 -3.29 5.69 -8.13
C TRP A 50 -4.41 6.74 -8.16
N ASN A 51 -5.57 6.34 -8.69
CA ASN A 51 -6.79 7.14 -8.70
C ASN A 51 -7.73 6.70 -7.56
N PRO A 52 -8.00 7.55 -6.54
CA PRO A 52 -8.87 7.22 -5.41
C PRO A 52 -10.32 6.95 -5.80
N GLU A 53 -10.79 7.53 -6.90
CA GLU A 53 -12.19 7.50 -7.30
C GLU A 53 -12.56 6.27 -8.13
N GLU A 54 -11.57 5.55 -8.65
CA GLU A 54 -11.79 4.31 -9.35
C GLU A 54 -12.08 3.17 -8.36
N VAL A 55 -13.23 2.52 -8.52
CA VAL A 55 -13.67 1.38 -7.71
C VAL A 55 -14.15 0.26 -8.63
N ILE A 56 -13.84 -0.98 -8.28
CA ILE A 56 -14.36 -2.14 -9.00
C ILE A 56 -15.75 -2.46 -8.44
N THR A 57 -16.76 -2.46 -9.30
CA THR A 57 -18.14 -2.88 -8.97
C THR A 57 -18.34 -4.37 -9.17
#